data_AF-A0A1R1SJ22-F1
#
_entry.id   AF-A0A1R1SJ22-F1
#
_cell.length_a   1.000
_cell.length_b   1.000
_cell.length_c   1.000
_cell.angle_alpha   90.00
_cell.angle_beta   90.00
_cell.angle_gamma   90.00
#
_symmetry.space_group_name_H-M   'P 1'
#
loop_
_entity.id
_entity.type
_entity.pdbx_description
1 polymer ?
#
loop_
_entity_poly.entity_id
_entity_poly.type
_entity_poly.pdbx_seq_one_letter_code
_entity_poly.pdbx_strand_id
1 'polypeptide(L)' 'MTPQICARCDQPTSEPVTVAVEHGASVGGRTVYACPDECAASFPQQRDPLAETAAMRRAREQGWVR' A
#
# COMPACT_ATOMS: atom_id res chain seq x y z
N MET A 1 -24.12 -2.24 -8.99
CA MET A 1 -22.76 -1.68 -8.97
C MET A 1 -21.86 -2.60 -9.76
N THR A 2 -20.98 -2.07 -10.63
CA THR A 2 -20.03 -2.91 -11.37
C THR A 2 -18.92 -3.36 -10.42
N PRO A 3 -18.60 -4.67 -10.31
CA PRO A 3 -17.51 -5.13 -9.45
C PRO A 3 -16.19 -4.53 -9.91
N GLN A 4 -15.37 -4.07 -8.95
CA GLN A 4 -14.02 -3.60 -9.22
C GLN A 4 -13.00 -4.53 -8.57
N ILE A 5 -11.81 -4.60 -9.15
CA ILE A 5 -10.71 -5.40 -8.60
C ILE A 5 -10.06 -4.64 -7.43
N CYS A 6 -9.90 -5.30 -6.30
CA CYS A 6 -9.19 -4.77 -5.14
C CYS A 6 -7.67 -4.78 -5.35
N ALA A 7 -7.01 -3.63 -5.25
CA ALA A 7 -5.56 -3.51 -5.39
C ALA A 7 -4.74 -4.08 -4.23
N ARG A 8 -5.41 -4.47 -3.13
CA ARG A 8 -4.77 -5.11 -1.97
C ARG A 8 -4.84 -6.63 -2.04
N CYS A 9 -5.98 -7.21 -2.40
CA CYS A 9 -6.20 -8.67 -2.40
C CYS A 9 -6.52 -9.28 -3.78
N ASP A 10 -6.59 -8.46 -4.83
CA ASP A 10 -6.84 -8.83 -6.24
C ASP A 10 -8.17 -9.55 -6.52
N GLN A 11 -9.10 -9.53 -5.56
CA GLN A 11 -10.45 -10.10 -5.74
C GLN A 11 -11.42 -9.04 -6.28
N PRO A 12 -12.42 -9.46 -7.10
CA PRO A 12 -13.54 -8.61 -7.42
C PRO A 12 -14.34 -8.34 -6.14
N THR A 13 -14.60 -7.07 -5.86
CA THR A 13 -15.49 -6.65 -4.78
C THR A 13 -16.74 -6.02 -5.38
N SER A 14 -17.90 -6.46 -4.89
CA SER A 14 -19.19 -5.83 -5.18
C SER A 14 -19.37 -4.51 -4.44
N GLU A 15 -18.54 -4.25 -3.43
CA GLU A 15 -18.54 -3.07 -2.58
C GLU A 15 -17.15 -2.39 -2.64
N PRO A 16 -16.72 -1.91 -3.81
CA PRO A 16 -15.40 -1.29 -3.96
C PRO A 16 -15.33 0.04 -3.23
N VAL A 17 -14.29 0.21 -2.43
CA VAL A 17 -13.89 1.50 -1.88
C VAL A 17 -12.66 2.01 -2.64
N THR A 18 -12.66 3.29 -3.01
CA THR A 18 -11.49 3.90 -3.68
C THR A 18 -10.36 4.11 -2.68
N VAL A 19 -9.16 3.59 -2.96
CA VAL A 19 -7.99 3.67 -2.07
C VAL A 19 -6.82 4.47 -2.64
N ALA A 20 -6.77 4.67 -3.96
CA ALA A 20 -5.83 5.57 -4.61
C ALA A 20 -6.32 5.97 -6.01
N VAL A 21 -5.66 6.96 -6.61
CA VAL A 21 -5.74 7.25 -8.04
C VAL A 21 -4.32 7.26 -8.58
N GLU A 22 -4.00 6.31 -9.45
CA GLU A 22 -2.73 6.27 -10.15
C GLU A 22 -2.77 7.27 -11.31
N HIS A 23 -1.76 8.13 -11.38
CA HIS A 23 -1.60 9.08 -12.48
C HIS A 23 -0.51 8.56 -13.40
N GLY A 24 -0.84 8.28 -14.66
CA GLY A 24 0.14 7.91 -15.67
C GLY A 24 0.75 9.14 -16.35
N ALA A 25 2.05 9.07 -16.68
CA ALA A 25 2.74 10.15 -17.39
C ALA A 25 2.35 10.27 -18.88
N SER A 26 1.80 9.19 -19.45
CA SER A 26 1.42 9.13 -20.88
C SER A 26 0.08 8.42 -21.11
N VAL A 27 -0.32 7.55 -20.19
CA VAL A 27 -1.64 6.89 -20.19
C VAL A 27 -2.50 7.63 -19.18
N GLY A 28 -3.78 7.85 -19.50
CA GLY A 28 -4.74 8.43 -18.56
C GLY A 28 -4.70 7.69 -17.22
N GLY A 29 -4.83 8.43 -16.12
CA GLY A 29 -4.80 7.83 -14.78
C GLY A 29 -5.89 6.78 -14.56
N ARG A 30 -5.74 5.93 -13.54
CA ARG A 30 -6.74 4.95 -13.13
C ARG A 30 -7.10 5.06 -11.66
N THR A 31 -8.37 4.87 -11.36
CA THR A 31 -8.84 4.73 -9.98
C THR A 31 -8.48 3.34 -9.45
N VAL A 32 -7.89 3.30 -8.26
CA VAL A 32 -7.47 2.10 -7.54
C VAL A 32 -8.51 1.82 -6.44
N TYR A 33 -9.04 0.61 -6.42
CA TYR A 33 -10.09 0.20 -5.49
C TYR A 33 -9.59 -0.83 -4.49
N ALA A 34 -10.27 -1.00 -3.36
CA ALA A 34 -10.06 -2.11 -2.45
C ALA A 34 -11.37 -2.66 -1.88
N CYS A 35 -11.30 -3.84 -1.27
CA CYS A 35 -12.37 -4.32 -0.39
C CYS A 35 -12.49 -3.41 0.83
N PRO A 36 -13.68 -3.32 1.45
CA PRO A 36 -13.85 -2.63 2.72
C PRO A 36 -12.98 -3.27 3.82
N ASP A 37 -12.97 -2.63 5.00
CA ASP A 37 -12.26 -3.10 6.20
C ASP A 37 -10.74 -3.21 6.00
N GLU A 38 -10.17 -4.37 6.31
CA GLU A 38 -8.74 -4.65 6.40
C GLU A 38 -7.96 -4.29 5.13
N CYS A 39 -8.57 -4.45 3.95
CA CYS A 39 -7.90 -4.19 2.69
C CYS A 39 -7.74 -2.71 2.41
N ALA A 40 -8.78 -1.92 2.71
CA ALA A 40 -8.71 -0.47 2.60
C ALA A 40 -7.90 0.15 3.75
N ALA A 41 -8.08 -0.35 4.98
CA ALA A 41 -7.39 0.13 6.16
C ALA A 41 -5.86 -0.05 6.06
N SER A 42 -5.42 -1.08 5.32
CA SER A 42 -4.00 -1.37 5.11
C SER A 42 -3.45 -0.88 3.77
N PHE A 43 -4.09 0.09 3.08
CA PHE A 43 -3.67 0.50 1.74
C PHE A 43 -3.17 1.96 1.60
N PRO A 44 -1.99 2.16 0.99
CA PRO A 44 -0.88 1.21 0.98
C PRO A 44 -0.37 1.04 2.43
N GLN A 45 0.01 -0.17 2.83
CA GLN A 45 0.60 -0.35 4.16
C GLN A 45 1.95 0.35 4.17
N GLN A 46 2.05 1.43 4.93
CA GLN A 46 3.25 2.24 4.99
C GLN A 46 4.33 1.49 5.77
N ARG A 47 5.52 1.38 5.17
CA ARG A 47 6.73 1.08 5.93
C ARG A 47 7.01 2.29 6.81
N ASP A 48 7.54 2.04 8.01
CA ASP A 48 8.02 3.12 8.86
C ASP A 48 9.52 3.33 8.60
N PRO A 49 9.92 4.34 7.81
CA PRO A 49 11.31 4.54 7.45
C PRO A 49 12.17 4.96 8.65
N LEU A 50 11.58 5.46 9.73
CA LEU A 50 12.27 5.82 10.98
C LEU A 50 12.45 4.60 11.86
N ALA A 51 11.44 3.74 11.96
CA ALA A 51 11.64 2.42 12.56
C ALA A 51 12.77 1.69 11.82
N GLU A 52 12.79 1.78 10.49
CA GLU A 52 13.85 1.23 9.67
C GLU A 52 15.20 1.90 9.92
N THR A 53 15.28 3.24 9.87
CA THR A 53 16.54 3.97 10.05
C THR A 53 17.09 3.85 11.47
N ALA A 54 16.22 3.90 12.48
CA ALA A 54 16.60 3.71 13.88
C ALA A 54 17.03 2.26 14.13
N ALA A 55 16.38 1.28 13.49
CA ALA A 55 16.85 -0.10 13.50
C ALA A 55 18.23 -0.22 12.84
N MET A 56 18.47 0.47 11.71
CA MET A 56 19.77 0.51 11.04
C MET A 56 20.86 1.15 11.92
N ARG A 57 20.54 2.25 12.59
CA ARG A 57 21.46 2.95 13.49
C ARG A 57 21.81 2.08 14.70
N ARG A 58 20.81 1.50 15.37
CA ARG A 58 21.03 0.58 16.50
C ARG A 58 21.88 -0.61 16.10
N ALA A 59 21.64 -1.20 14.93
CA ALA A 59 22.44 -2.30 14.40
C ALA A 59 23.91 -1.89 14.22
N ARG A 60 24.14 -0.70 13.65
CA ARG A 60 25.50 -0.15 13.47
C ARG A 60 26.21 0.10 14.80
N GLU A 61 25.51 0.63 15.80
CA GLU A 61 26.06 0.91 17.14
C GLU A 61 26.41 -0.37 17.92
N GLN A 62 25.73 -1.48 17.64
CA GLN A 62 25.95 -2.78 18.28
C GLN A 62 27.04 -3.62 17.59
N GLY A 63 27.80 -3.02 16.65
CA GLY A 63 28.86 -3.72 15.91
C GLY A 63 28.33 -4.70 14.86
N TRP A 64 27.04 -4.65 14.54
CA TRP A 64 26.49 -5.45 13.47
C TRP A 64 26.88 -4.84 12.14
N VAL A 65 27.87 -5.44 11.49
CA VAL A 65 28.21 -5.18 10.09
C VAL A 65 27.40 -6.16 9.27
N ARG A 66 26.63 -5.63 8.31
CA ARG A 66 25.86 -6.44 7.36
C ARG A 66 26.75 -7.44 6.62
#